data_AF-A0A250FUW2-F1
#
_entry.id   AF-A0A250FUW2-F1
#
_cell.length_a   1.000
_cell.length_b   1.000
_cell.length_c   1.000
_cell.angle_alpha   90.00
_cell.angle_beta   90.00
_cell.angle_gamma   90.00
#
_symmetry.space_group_name_H-M   'P 1'
#
loop_
_entity.id
_entity.type
_entity.pdbx_description
1 polymer ?
#
loop_
_entity_poly.entity_id
_entity_poly.type
_entity_poly.pdbx_seq_one_letter_code
_entity_poly.pdbx_strand_id
1 'polypeptide(L)'
;MKYVLLSALLGSALEEKKPLFGGEAYVSLTASQLAKVEAALAEKKEAATAEQVVALEQEIATLKAEKEKVATEGKALSEALGEAMALNDLKSNGDAIADIAALGKTCKEYGEKRPVHTQPSNDGREQQSGDEVVRMEDAHNQL
;
A
#
# COMPACT_ATOMS: atom_id res chain seq x y z
N MET A 1 -37.93 26.57 20.60
CA MET A 1 -37.42 27.72 19.82
C MET A 1 -37.94 27.58 18.40
N LYS A 2 -38.50 28.63 17.78
CA LYS A 2 -39.24 28.53 16.50
C LYS A 2 -38.34 28.38 15.25
N TYR A 3 -37.02 28.59 15.38
CA TYR A 3 -36.01 28.48 14.31
C TYR A 3 -34.67 27.98 14.90
N VAL A 4 -34.48 26.66 14.94
CA VAL A 4 -33.39 26.04 15.71
C VAL A 4 -32.08 26.05 14.92
N LEU A 5 -32.14 25.82 13.60
CA LEU A 5 -30.96 25.75 12.74
C LEU A 5 -30.39 27.15 12.48
N LEU A 6 -31.26 28.12 12.24
CA LEU A 6 -30.89 29.53 12.16
C LEU A 6 -30.23 30.03 13.45
N SER A 7 -30.76 29.68 14.62
CA SER A 7 -30.17 30.13 15.91
C SER A 7 -28.74 29.62 16.11
N ALA A 8 -28.43 28.42 15.60
CA ALA A 8 -27.09 27.85 15.66
C ALA A 8 -26.11 28.51 14.66
N LEU A 9 -26.60 28.94 13.50
CA LEU A 9 -25.78 29.53 12.43
C LEU A 9 -25.56 31.05 12.61
N LEU A 10 -26.60 31.76 13.05
CA LEU A 10 -26.59 33.22 13.23
C LEU A 10 -25.71 33.67 14.41
N GLY A 11 -25.24 32.75 15.26
CA GLY A 11 -24.26 33.06 16.30
C GLY A 11 -22.91 33.57 15.76
N SER A 12 -22.63 33.44 14.45
CA SER A 12 -21.30 33.70 13.89
C SER A 12 -21.23 34.46 12.55
N ALA A 13 -22.32 34.79 11.86
CA ALA A 13 -22.22 35.28 10.47
C ALA A 13 -23.37 36.17 9.96
N LEU A 14 -23.70 37.26 10.65
CA LEU A 14 -24.62 38.27 10.11
C LEU A 14 -23.89 39.57 9.77
N GLU A 15 -24.02 40.02 8.52
CA GLU A 15 -23.61 41.36 8.10
C GLU A 15 -24.59 42.40 8.64
N GLU A 16 -24.04 43.24 9.51
CA GLU A 16 -24.68 44.35 10.20
C GLU A 16 -24.96 45.52 9.24
N LYS A 17 -26.24 45.91 9.08
CA LYS A 17 -26.58 47.16 8.38
C LYS A 17 -26.45 48.35 9.33
N LYS A 18 -25.54 49.27 9.00
CA LYS A 18 -25.32 50.51 9.77
C LYS A 18 -26.40 51.54 9.42
N PRO A 19 -27.15 52.09 10.39
CA PRO A 19 -28.10 53.16 10.14
C PRO A 19 -27.37 54.46 9.77
N LEU A 20 -27.90 55.18 8.76
CA LEU A 20 -27.36 56.43 8.20
C LEU A 20 -27.21 57.59 9.21
N PHE A 21 -27.85 57.50 10.39
CA PHE A 21 -27.89 58.56 11.40
C PHE A 21 -27.26 58.21 12.75
N GLY A 22 -26.28 57.29 12.77
CA GLY A 22 -25.52 56.99 13.99
C GLY A 22 -26.36 56.20 15.00
N GLY A 23 -26.23 54.88 14.96
CA GLY A 23 -26.88 53.94 15.87
C GLY A 23 -26.29 52.55 15.72
N GLU A 24 -26.63 51.64 16.63
CA GLU A 24 -26.19 50.25 16.57
C GLU A 24 -26.73 49.57 15.32
N ALA A 25 -25.90 48.76 14.67
CA ALA A 25 -26.29 48.07 13.46
C ALA A 25 -27.26 46.94 13.78
N TYR A 26 -28.27 46.77 12.94
CA TYR A 26 -29.31 45.77 13.16
C TYR A 26 -29.62 45.02 11.87
N VAL A 27 -30.05 43.77 12.04
CA VAL A 27 -30.47 42.90 10.94
C VAL A 27 -31.96 42.61 11.10
N SER A 28 -32.78 43.14 10.19
CA SER A 28 -34.21 42.83 10.16
C SER A 28 -34.49 41.79 9.06
N LEU A 29 -34.66 40.54 9.46
CA LEU A 29 -35.24 39.51 8.61
C LEU A 29 -36.73 39.37 8.94
N THR A 30 -37.59 39.38 7.93
CA THR A 30 -39.02 39.14 8.13
C THR A 30 -39.29 37.67 8.50
N ALA A 31 -40.38 37.39 9.20
CA ALA A 31 -40.73 36.02 9.61
C ALA A 31 -40.85 35.04 8.41
N SER A 32 -41.25 35.55 7.24
CA SER A 32 -41.32 34.79 5.99
C SER A 32 -39.92 34.41 5.46
N GLN A 33 -38.95 35.33 5.57
CA GLN A 33 -37.56 35.07 5.17
C GLN A 33 -36.88 34.08 6.12
N LEU A 34 -37.10 34.20 7.43
CA LEU A 34 -36.61 33.23 8.41
C LEU A 34 -37.18 31.83 8.15
N ALA A 35 -38.48 31.71 7.85
CA ALA A 35 -39.08 30.43 7.51
C ALA A 35 -38.48 29.80 6.24
N LYS A 36 -38.20 30.61 5.20
CA LYS A 36 -37.57 30.12 3.95
C LYS A 36 -36.13 29.66 4.18
N VAL A 37 -35.37 30.37 5.00
CA VAL A 37 -33.98 29.99 5.30
C VAL A 37 -33.93 28.75 6.18
N GLU A 38 -34.81 28.61 7.19
CA GLU A 38 -34.90 27.39 8.00
C GLU A 38 -35.29 26.18 7.13
N ALA A 39 -36.23 26.34 6.20
CA ALA A 39 -36.62 25.29 5.27
C ALA A 39 -35.48 24.87 4.35
N ALA A 40 -34.75 25.83 3.77
CA ALA A 40 -33.60 25.55 2.92
C ALA A 40 -32.43 24.91 3.69
N LEU A 41 -32.23 25.28 4.97
CA LEU A 41 -31.24 24.65 5.85
C LEU A 41 -31.64 23.23 6.25
N ALA A 42 -32.93 22.99 6.52
CA ALA A 42 -33.45 21.65 6.78
C ALA A 42 -33.30 20.76 5.55
N GLU A 43 -33.64 21.26 4.36
CA GLU A 43 -33.48 20.55 3.09
C GLU A 43 -32.01 20.21 2.80
N LYS A 44 -31.08 21.14 3.05
CA LYS A 44 -29.63 20.86 2.92
C LYS A 44 -29.10 19.89 3.97
N LYS A 45 -29.63 19.93 5.20
CA LYS A 45 -29.27 19.00 6.27
C LYS A 45 -29.78 17.59 5.98
N GLU A 46 -30.96 17.46 5.38
CA GLU A 46 -31.47 16.17 4.91
C GLU A 46 -30.81 15.70 3.61
N ALA A 47 -30.38 16.62 2.73
CA ALA A 47 -29.65 16.31 1.50
C ALA A 47 -28.17 15.93 1.74
N ALA A 48 -27.58 16.30 2.87
CA ALA A 48 -26.42 15.60 3.43
C ALA A 48 -26.92 14.27 4.00
N THR A 49 -27.37 13.39 3.11
CA THR A 49 -28.20 12.24 3.43
C THR A 49 -27.50 11.33 4.42
N ALA A 50 -28.24 10.87 5.43
CA ALA A 50 -27.79 9.82 6.32
C ALA A 50 -27.25 8.60 5.53
N GLU A 51 -27.74 8.36 4.32
CA GLU A 51 -27.24 7.35 3.38
C GLU A 51 -25.81 7.62 2.90
N GLN A 52 -25.43 8.87 2.59
CA GLN A 52 -24.05 9.22 2.24
C GLN A 52 -23.12 9.07 3.43
N VAL A 53 -23.58 9.47 4.63
CA VAL A 53 -22.80 9.31 5.86
C VAL A 53 -22.62 7.82 6.19
N VAL A 54 -23.67 7.01 6.09
CA VAL A 54 -23.60 5.56 6.31
C VAL A 54 -22.74 4.86 5.26
N ALA A 55 -22.83 5.26 3.98
CA ALA A 55 -21.96 4.72 2.93
C ALA A 55 -20.49 5.05 3.19
N LEU A 56 -20.18 6.29 3.57
CA LEU A 56 -18.82 6.70 3.94
C LEU A 56 -18.32 5.98 5.20
N GLU A 57 -19.17 5.76 6.20
CA GLU A 57 -18.82 4.98 7.39
C GLU A 57 -18.51 3.52 7.04
N GLN A 58 -19.27 2.92 6.12
CA GLN A 58 -19.02 1.57 5.63
C GLN A 58 -17.70 1.50 4.84
N GLU A 59 -17.43 2.45 3.95
CA GLU A 59 -16.15 2.54 3.24
C GLU A 59 -14.95 2.73 4.18
N ILE A 60 -15.11 3.53 5.23
CA ILE A 60 -14.06 3.69 6.25
C ILE A 60 -13.84 2.38 7.01
N ALA A 61 -14.91 1.64 7.32
CA ALA A 61 -14.80 0.35 8.00
C ALA A 61 -14.11 -0.71 7.12
N THR A 62 -14.44 -0.79 5.82
CA THR A 62 -13.77 -1.71 4.89
C THR A 62 -12.31 -1.35 4.70
N LEU A 63 -11.98 -0.07 4.48
CA LEU A 63 -10.60 0.39 4.34
C LEU A 63 -9.76 0.13 5.59
N LYS A 64 -10.35 0.24 6.79
CA LYS A 64 -9.66 -0.12 8.04
C LYS A 64 -9.36 -1.62 8.09
N ALA A 65 -10.33 -2.47 7.76
CA ALA A 65 -10.13 -3.92 7.73
C ALA A 65 -9.07 -4.34 6.69
N GLU A 66 -9.10 -3.74 5.50
CA GLU A 66 -8.08 -3.98 4.46
C GLU A 66 -6.70 -3.51 4.90
N LYS A 67 -6.59 -2.35 5.55
CA LYS A 67 -5.31 -1.85 6.08
C LYS A 67 -4.75 -2.78 7.16
N GLU A 68 -5.58 -3.28 8.06
CA GLU A 68 -5.16 -4.25 9.07
C GLU A 68 -4.70 -5.56 8.42
N LYS A 69 -5.43 -6.03 7.42
CA LYS A 69 -5.05 -7.22 6.64
C LYS A 69 -3.69 -7.04 5.97
N VAL A 70 -3.47 -5.94 5.25
CA VAL A 70 -2.17 -5.62 4.61
C VAL A 70 -1.05 -5.52 5.65
N ALA A 71 -1.31 -4.94 6.83
CA ALA A 71 -0.32 -4.89 7.90
C ALA A 71 0.05 -6.28 8.43
N THR A 72 -0.94 -7.18 8.58
CA THR A 72 -0.70 -8.56 9.02
C THR A 72 0.06 -9.37 7.96
N GLU A 73 -0.33 -9.26 6.69
CA GLU A 73 0.32 -9.93 5.57
C GLU A 73 1.74 -9.40 5.35
N GLY A 74 1.95 -8.09 5.46
CA GLY A 74 3.27 -7.46 5.38
C GLY A 74 4.21 -7.92 6.49
N LYS A 75 3.70 -8.08 7.72
CA LYS A 75 4.49 -8.61 8.83
C LYS A 75 4.86 -10.08 8.60
N ALA A 76 3.89 -10.92 8.21
CA ALA A 76 4.14 -12.32 7.88
C ALA A 76 5.14 -12.48 6.73
N LEU A 77 5.05 -11.62 5.70
CA LEU A 77 6.01 -11.58 4.60
C LEU A 77 7.42 -11.20 5.07
N SER A 78 7.54 -10.19 5.94
CA SER A 78 8.83 -9.77 6.48
C SER A 78 9.47 -10.85 7.36
N GLU A 79 8.68 -11.56 8.16
CA GLU A 79 9.14 -12.67 8.98
C GLU A 79 9.62 -13.83 8.10
N ALA A 80 8.83 -14.23 7.10
CA ALA A 80 9.21 -15.28 6.14
C ALA A 80 10.47 -14.91 5.35
N LEU A 81 10.63 -13.65 4.96
CA LEU A 81 11.85 -13.15 4.31
C LEU A 81 13.06 -13.21 5.24
N GLY A 82 12.90 -12.82 6.51
CA GLY A 82 13.96 -12.92 7.51
C GLY A 82 14.39 -14.36 7.75
N GLU A 83 13.44 -15.28 7.87
CA GLU A 83 13.71 -16.72 8.01
C GLU A 83 14.41 -17.29 6.78
N ALA A 84 13.95 -16.95 5.57
CA ALA A 84 14.59 -17.40 4.33
C ALA A 84 16.02 -16.84 4.20
N MET A 85 16.24 -15.58 4.54
CA MET A 85 17.58 -14.98 4.55
C MET A 85 18.50 -15.68 5.55
N ALA A 86 18.02 -15.93 6.77
CA ALA A 86 18.78 -16.63 7.80
C ALA A 86 19.12 -18.08 7.42
N LEU A 87 18.19 -18.80 6.80
CA LEU A 87 18.41 -20.18 6.34
C LEU A 87 19.51 -20.28 5.26
N ASN A 88 19.68 -19.22 4.48
CA ASN A 88 20.68 -19.14 3.41
C ASN A 88 21.96 -18.40 3.85
N ASP A 89 22.14 -18.15 5.16
CA ASP A 89 23.27 -17.40 5.74
C ASP A 89 23.46 -15.98 5.12
N LEU A 90 22.37 -15.36 4.67
CA LEU A 90 22.36 -14.03 4.08
C LEU A 90 21.97 -12.96 5.11
N LYS A 91 22.62 -11.79 5.03
CA LYS A 91 22.23 -10.62 5.83
C LYS A 91 21.10 -9.86 5.14
N SER A 92 20.00 -9.64 5.86
CA SER A 92 18.92 -8.75 5.43
C SER A 92 19.43 -7.32 5.27
N ASN A 93 19.04 -6.68 4.17
CA ASN A 93 19.34 -5.30 3.85
C ASN A 93 18.28 -4.33 4.41
N GLY A 94 17.24 -4.84 5.07
CA GLY A 94 16.13 -4.06 5.61
C GLY A 94 15.13 -3.56 4.55
N ASP A 95 15.36 -3.90 3.28
CA ASP A 95 14.43 -3.68 2.18
C ASP A 95 13.97 -5.04 1.63
N ALA A 96 12.66 -5.28 1.69
CA ALA A 96 12.06 -6.54 1.25
C ALA A 96 12.35 -6.84 -0.23
N ILE A 97 12.40 -5.81 -1.10
CA ILE A 97 12.66 -6.02 -2.53
C ILE A 97 14.12 -6.45 -2.74
N ALA A 98 15.05 -5.76 -2.09
CA ALA A 98 16.46 -6.12 -2.13
C ALA A 98 16.72 -7.53 -1.58
N ASP A 99 16.04 -7.91 -0.50
CA ASP A 99 16.18 -9.23 0.13
C ASP A 99 15.58 -10.34 -0.74
N ILE A 100 14.43 -10.11 -1.38
CA ILE A 100 13.87 -11.04 -2.39
C ILE A 100 14.85 -11.21 -3.56
N ALA A 101 15.47 -10.13 -4.05
CA ALA A 101 16.44 -10.20 -5.14
C ALA A 101 17.70 -10.99 -4.74
N ALA A 102 18.18 -10.81 -3.50
CA ALA A 102 19.33 -11.56 -2.97
C ALA A 102 19.02 -13.06 -2.84
N LEU A 103 17.84 -13.42 -2.34
CA LEU A 103 17.35 -14.80 -2.32
C LEU A 103 17.21 -15.38 -3.73
N GLY A 104 16.66 -14.61 -4.66
CA GLY A 104 16.55 -15.03 -6.06
C GLY A 104 17.90 -15.34 -6.70
N LYS A 105 18.91 -14.50 -6.42
CA LYS A 105 20.27 -14.71 -6.90
C LYS A 105 20.90 -15.97 -6.31
N THR A 106 20.79 -16.17 -5.00
CA THR A 106 21.33 -17.36 -4.32
C THR A 106 20.63 -18.64 -4.77
N CYS A 107 19.30 -18.64 -4.93
CA CYS A 107 18.56 -19.74 -5.53
C CYS A 107 19.07 -20.09 -6.93
N LYS A 108 19.39 -19.08 -7.76
CA LYS A 108 19.97 -19.30 -9.08
C LYS A 108 21.37 -19.92 -9.00
N GLU A 109 22.23 -19.42 -8.11
CA GLU A 109 23.57 -19.97 -7.88
C GLU A 109 23.50 -21.43 -7.40
N TYR A 110 22.55 -21.78 -6.53
CA TYR A 110 22.33 -23.17 -6.12
C TYR A 110 21.79 -24.04 -7.25
N GLY A 111 20.89 -23.53 -8.09
CA GLY A 111 20.42 -24.24 -9.27
C GLY A 111 21.50 -24.48 -10.33
N GLU A 112 22.45 -23.55 -10.48
CA GLU A 112 23.57 -23.66 -11.42
C GLU A 112 24.68 -24.59 -10.90
N LYS A 113 24.82 -24.75 -9.57
CA LYS A 113 25.75 -25.71 -8.97
C LYS A 113 25.27 -27.14 -9.22
N ARG A 114 25.79 -27.78 -10.28
CA ARG A 114 25.59 -29.21 -10.50
C ARG A 114 26.13 -30.01 -9.30
N PRO A 115 25.38 -30.99 -8.78
CA PRO A 115 25.88 -31.85 -7.72
C PRO A 115 27.21 -32.51 -8.12
N VAL A 116 28.14 -32.59 -7.17
CA VAL A 116 29.49 -33.16 -7.35
C VAL A 116 29.49 -34.64 -7.80
N HIS A 117 28.32 -35.28 -7.80
CA HIS A 117 28.07 -36.65 -8.24
C HIS A 117 26.96 -36.74 -9.31
N THR A 118 26.80 -35.70 -10.15
CA THR A 118 25.97 -35.83 -11.35
C THR A 118 26.78 -36.38 -12.52
N GLN A 119 26.11 -37.20 -13.35
CA GLN A 119 26.71 -37.69 -14.58
C GLN A 119 27.21 -36.52 -15.44
N PRO A 120 28.34 -36.72 -16.17
CA PRO A 120 28.87 -35.73 -17.11
C PRO A 120 27.75 -35.16 -17.99
N SER A 121 27.84 -33.88 -18.33
CA SER A 121 26.85 -33.28 -19.23
C SER A 121 26.94 -34.02 -20.56
N ASN A 122 25.91 -34.80 -20.90
CA ASN A 122 25.79 -35.40 -22.21
C ASN A 122 24.78 -34.57 -23.00
N ASP A 123 25.28 -33.58 -23.73
CA ASP A 123 24.50 -32.74 -24.64
C ASP A 123 24.41 -33.36 -26.06
N GLY A 124 24.81 -34.62 -26.21
CA GLY A 124 24.80 -35.34 -27.48
C GLY A 124 25.83 -34.82 -28.48
N ARG A 125 26.76 -33.96 -28.06
CA ARG A 125 27.87 -33.46 -28.87
C ARG A 125 29.17 -33.97 -28.27
N GLU A 126 30.04 -34.52 -29.10
CA GLU A 126 31.41 -34.82 -28.65
C GLU A 126 32.09 -33.50 -28.27
N GLN A 127 32.50 -33.37 -27.01
CA GLN A 127 33.45 -32.34 -26.62
C GLN A 127 34.76 -32.64 -27.33
N GLN A 128 35.20 -31.74 -28.22
CA GLN A 128 36.56 -31.74 -28.74
C GLN A 128 37.53 -31.39 -27.60
N SER A 129 37.76 -32.32 -26.69
CA SER A 129 38.94 -32.30 -25.83
C SER A 129 40.12 -32.73 -26.70
N GLY A 130 41.01 -31.78 -26.98
CA GLY A 130 42.22 -32.04 -27.73
C GLY A 130 43.15 -33.04 -27.05
N ASP A 131 43.91 -33.75 -27.88
CA ASP A 131 45.12 -34.50 -27.57
C ASP A 131 45.00 -35.75 -26.67
N GLU A 132 43.89 -36.50 -26.75
CA GLU A 132 43.85 -37.91 -26.32
C GLU A 132 44.44 -38.86 -27.40
N VAL A 133 45.60 -38.49 -27.97
CA VAL A 133 46.42 -39.46 -28.70
C VAL A 133 47.39 -40.04 -27.68
N VAL A 134 47.17 -41.29 -27.27
CA VAL A 134 48.10 -42.02 -26.41
C VAL A 134 49.49 -41.96 -27.05
N ARG A 135 50.40 -41.20 -26.46
CA ARG A 135 51.79 -41.15 -26.92
C ARG A 135 52.44 -42.48 -26.58
N MET A 136 52.70 -43.29 -27.60
CA MET A 136 53.33 -44.60 -27.44
C MET A 136 54.76 -44.49 -26.89
N GLU A 137 55.38 -43.30 -26.97
CA GLU A 137 56.70 -43.02 -26.40
C GLU A 137 56.65 -42.61 -24.91
N ASP A 138 55.48 -42.51 -24.30
CA ASP A 138 55.36 -42.20 -22.86
C ASP A 138 56.09 -43.27 -22.03
N ALA A 139 56.91 -42.82 -21.07
CA ALA A 139 57.69 -43.68 -20.19
C ALA A 139 56.80 -44.62 -19.35
N HIS A 140 55.52 -44.30 -19.19
CA HIS A 140 54.54 -45.14 -18.51
C HIS A 140 53.90 -46.22 -19.41
N ASN A 141 54.15 -46.17 -20.72
CA ASN A 141 53.68 -47.16 -21.70
C ASN A 141 54.77 -48.15 -22.15
N GLN A 142 55.98 -48.06 -21.59
CA GLN A 142 57.05 -49.02 -21.83
C GLN A 142 57.00 -50.12 -20.76
N LEU A 143 56.67 -51.34 -21.19
CA LEU A 143 56.60 -52.57 -20.37
C LEU A 143 57.97 -52.98 -19.81
#